data_AF-A0A8U0PXY3-F1
#
_entry.id   AF-A0A8U0PXY3-F1
#
_cell.length_a   1.000
_cell.length_b   1.000
_cell.length_c   1.000
_cell.angle_alpha   90.00
_cell.angle_beta   90.00
_cell.angle_gamma   90.00
#
_symmetry.space_group_name_H-M   'P 1'
#
loop_
_entity.id
_entity.type
_entity.pdbx_description
1 polymer ?
#
loop_
_entity_poly.entity_id
_entity_poly.type
_entity_poly.pdbx_seq_one_letter_code
_entity_poly.pdbx_strand_id
1 'polypeptide(L)'
;MKFPYATTTTFVGPFPPPCFREQCAEASVGVAREYMRSVREVEGEIRRQAGRVAHECVKLERERGLLERMLRSLRCEMLINKKSVDGRTIRPATTETGRDGADHLLECEKRELTELKQELGSTLRSTLAQLQTLGQCSRQLLDCASERARVLELLPHTGSGSLSAGGHGTPSQGLIKLPEPIAPFTPECKQVLESSTLAVNQSQLLRENIRQMIGNAIARQKAAHRTVNEALVKKIAETVTLKQNLTTMSAATRQAIFRKQRQLNCIRHSHDRALGPEYSGDIFSREKLNRPIVKVYHRHPGTQLPEAAHLIQCSSVLRRCLLSSEEELSRLQGTCLQLVANLHGKRAAEQVDSAVVRLRRQLVDRRAMPTFLQQGLY
;
A
#
# COMPACT_ATOMS: atom_id res chain seq x y z
N MET A 1 13.23 40.38 -120.25
CA MET A 1 11.85 40.31 -119.69
C MET A 1 11.48 38.84 -119.44
N LYS A 2 10.50 38.60 -118.54
CA LYS A 2 9.99 37.29 -118.06
C LYS A 2 10.82 36.57 -116.98
N PHE A 3 10.48 36.91 -115.73
CA PHE A 3 10.39 36.03 -114.54
C PHE A 3 8.91 35.52 -114.42
N PRO A 4 8.46 34.73 -113.41
CA PRO A 4 9.14 33.91 -112.37
C PRO A 4 8.53 32.47 -112.24
N TYR A 5 8.60 31.87 -111.03
CA TYR A 5 8.01 30.61 -110.50
C TYR A 5 8.81 29.32 -110.78
N ALA A 6 8.97 28.35 -109.87
CA ALA A 6 8.77 28.26 -108.40
C ALA A 6 9.63 27.05 -107.89
N THR A 7 9.70 26.60 -106.62
CA THR A 7 8.94 26.85 -105.38
C THR A 7 9.84 26.57 -104.16
N THR A 8 9.57 27.14 -102.98
CA THR A 8 10.15 26.69 -101.70
C THR A 8 9.41 25.44 -101.19
N THR A 9 10.12 24.32 -101.05
CA THR A 9 9.57 23.10 -100.46
C THR A 9 9.30 23.31 -98.97
N THR A 10 8.03 23.41 -98.59
CA THR A 10 7.62 23.43 -97.18
C THR A 10 7.83 22.05 -96.59
N PHE A 11 8.72 21.91 -95.61
CA PHE A 11 8.83 20.69 -94.82
C PHE A 11 7.53 20.49 -94.03
N VAL A 12 6.67 19.62 -94.53
CA VAL A 12 5.54 19.08 -93.76
C VAL A 12 6.15 18.23 -92.64
N GLY A 13 5.84 18.59 -91.39
CA GLY A 13 6.32 17.85 -90.23
C GLY A 13 5.88 16.37 -90.28
N PRO A 14 6.65 15.44 -89.70
CA PRO A 14 6.35 14.02 -89.77
C PRO A 14 4.99 13.73 -89.14
N PHE A 15 4.08 13.14 -89.91
CA PHE A 15 2.84 12.61 -89.37
C PHE A 15 3.15 11.51 -88.34
N PRO A 16 2.51 11.51 -87.15
CA PRO A 16 2.75 10.48 -86.16
C PRO A 16 2.32 9.10 -86.71
N PRO A 17 3.07 8.02 -86.40
CA PRO A 17 2.77 6.70 -86.93
C PRO A 17 1.40 6.20 -86.42
N PRO A 18 0.71 5.28 -87.15
CA PRO A 18 -0.65 4.84 -86.80
C PRO A 18 -0.78 4.28 -85.38
N CYS A 19 0.26 3.59 -84.89
CA CYS A 19 0.36 3.01 -83.55
C CYS A 19 0.81 4.00 -82.46
N PHE A 20 1.09 5.28 -82.78
CA PHE A 20 1.53 6.27 -81.79
C PHE A 20 0.53 6.42 -80.62
N ARG A 21 -0.77 6.36 -80.92
CA ARG A 21 -1.84 6.39 -79.90
C ARG A 21 -1.77 5.20 -78.93
N GLU A 22 -1.45 4.02 -79.43
CA GLU A 22 -1.32 2.79 -78.64
C GLU A 22 -0.06 2.83 -77.79
N GLN A 23 1.07 3.27 -78.35
CA GLN A 23 2.32 3.49 -77.62
C GLN A 23 2.18 4.52 -76.49
N CYS A 24 1.50 5.65 -76.75
CA CYS A 24 1.20 6.64 -75.70
C CYS A 24 0.26 6.09 -74.61
N ALA A 25 -0.73 5.27 -74.98
CA ALA A 25 -1.61 4.63 -74.03
C ALA A 25 -0.86 3.60 -73.17
N GLU A 26 -0.02 2.77 -73.77
CA GLU A 26 0.81 1.78 -73.06
C GLU A 26 1.80 2.44 -72.10
N ALA A 27 2.50 3.51 -72.54
CA ALA A 27 3.38 4.29 -71.67
C ALA A 27 2.63 4.90 -70.48
N SER A 28 1.43 5.46 -70.72
CA SER A 28 0.57 6.02 -69.66
C SER A 28 0.11 4.95 -68.66
N VAL A 29 -0.25 3.76 -69.16
CA VAL A 29 -0.61 2.60 -68.36
C VAL A 29 0.59 2.08 -67.56
N GLY A 30 1.81 2.12 -68.11
CA GLY A 30 3.05 1.81 -67.39
C GLY A 30 3.24 2.69 -66.15
N VAL A 31 3.22 4.02 -66.35
CA VAL A 31 3.34 5.01 -65.26
C VAL A 31 2.23 4.83 -64.22
N ALA A 32 0.98 4.60 -64.64
CA ALA A 32 -0.13 4.36 -63.73
C ALA A 32 0.04 3.07 -62.91
N ARG A 33 0.51 1.96 -63.52
CA ARG A 33 0.79 0.70 -62.81
C ARG A 33 1.91 0.86 -61.78
N GLU A 34 2.97 1.61 -62.11
CA GLU A 34 4.08 1.87 -61.18
C GLU A 34 3.62 2.70 -59.99
N TYR A 35 2.90 3.79 -60.23
CA TYR A 35 2.30 4.61 -59.17
C TYR A 35 1.36 3.78 -58.27
N MET A 36 0.46 2.98 -58.86
CA MET A 36 -0.43 2.09 -58.09
C MET A 36 0.33 1.02 -57.29
N ARG A 37 1.47 0.51 -57.78
CA ARG A 37 2.32 -0.42 -57.03
C ARG A 37 2.91 0.26 -55.79
N SER A 38 3.50 1.44 -55.96
CA SER A 38 4.04 2.22 -54.84
C SER A 38 2.97 2.60 -53.82
N VAL A 39 1.76 2.95 -54.26
CA VAL A 39 0.63 3.24 -53.36
C VAL A 39 0.20 1.98 -52.57
N ARG A 40 0.19 0.79 -53.19
CA ARG A 40 -0.06 -0.49 -52.48
C ARG A 40 0.98 -0.78 -51.41
N GLU A 41 2.25 -0.51 -51.70
CA GLU A 41 3.35 -0.73 -50.75
C GLU A 41 3.23 0.19 -49.52
N VAL A 42 2.95 1.49 -49.75
CA VAL A 42 2.71 2.48 -48.69
C VAL A 42 1.46 2.13 -47.87
N GLU A 43 0.35 1.80 -48.52
CA GLU A 43 -0.88 1.39 -47.85
C GLU A 43 -0.64 0.15 -46.95
N GLY A 44 0.05 -0.86 -47.48
CA GLY A 44 0.40 -2.07 -46.74
C GLY A 44 1.40 -1.82 -45.60
N GLU A 45 2.27 -0.81 -45.68
CA GLU A 45 3.07 -0.35 -44.55
C GLU A 45 2.21 0.28 -43.45
N ILE A 46 1.30 1.20 -43.82
CA ILE A 46 0.41 1.88 -42.88
C ILE A 46 -0.52 0.87 -42.17
N ARG A 47 -1.10 -0.10 -42.90
CA ARG A 47 -1.90 -1.17 -42.27
C ARG A 47 -1.07 -2.07 -41.33
N ARG A 48 0.18 -2.38 -41.68
CA ARG A 48 1.10 -3.12 -40.78
C ARG A 48 1.40 -2.31 -39.51
N GLN A 49 1.60 -1.00 -39.60
CA GLN A 49 1.75 -0.13 -38.44
C GLN A 49 0.46 -0.07 -37.59
N ALA A 50 -0.73 0.01 -38.21
CA ALA A 50 -1.99 -0.03 -37.49
C ALA A 50 -2.16 -1.33 -36.68
N GLY A 51 -1.77 -2.47 -37.25
CA GLY A 51 -1.71 -3.75 -36.56
C GLY A 51 -0.76 -3.76 -35.35
N ARG A 52 0.43 -3.13 -35.48
CA ARG A 52 1.38 -2.96 -34.36
C ARG A 52 0.79 -2.11 -33.22
N VAL A 53 0.16 -0.97 -33.55
CA VAL A 53 -0.52 -0.10 -32.57
C VAL A 53 -1.64 -0.85 -31.86
N ALA A 54 -2.52 -1.54 -32.59
CA ALA A 54 -3.62 -2.31 -32.02
C ALA A 54 -3.13 -3.42 -31.08
N HIS A 55 -2.05 -4.12 -31.43
CA HIS A 55 -1.44 -5.13 -30.57
C HIS A 55 -0.85 -4.54 -29.28
N GLU A 56 -0.23 -3.35 -29.35
CA GLU A 56 0.27 -2.64 -28.17
C GLU A 56 -0.85 -2.06 -27.28
N CYS A 57 -1.99 -1.63 -27.85
CA CYS A 57 -3.19 -1.31 -27.06
C CYS A 57 -3.60 -2.49 -26.18
N VAL A 58 -3.74 -3.69 -26.76
CA VAL A 58 -4.14 -4.91 -26.03
C VAL A 58 -3.14 -5.25 -24.93
N LYS A 59 -1.83 -5.05 -25.14
CA LYS A 59 -0.83 -5.23 -24.07
C LYS A 59 -0.99 -4.19 -22.96
N LEU A 60 -1.15 -2.91 -23.30
CA LEU A 60 -1.28 -1.83 -22.32
C LEU A 60 -2.59 -1.93 -21.51
N GLU A 61 -3.68 -2.44 -22.11
CA GLU A 61 -4.91 -2.76 -21.39
C GLU A 61 -4.74 -3.88 -20.34
N ARG A 62 -3.90 -4.89 -20.62
CA ARG A 62 -3.57 -5.93 -19.63
C ARG A 62 -2.83 -5.34 -18.43
N GLU A 63 -1.88 -4.43 -18.67
CA GLU A 63 -1.17 -3.70 -17.62
C GLU A 63 -2.11 -2.75 -16.85
N ARG A 64 -3.06 -2.08 -17.51
CA ARG A 64 -4.16 -1.33 -16.85
C ARG A 64 -4.94 -2.21 -15.89
N GLY A 65 -5.33 -3.41 -16.32
CA GLY A 65 -6.03 -4.39 -15.49
C GLY A 65 -5.19 -4.95 -14.33
N LEU A 66 -3.85 -4.89 -14.41
CA LEU A 66 -2.94 -5.19 -13.31
C LEU A 66 -2.91 -4.03 -12.29
N LEU A 67 -2.75 -2.78 -12.74
CA LEU A 67 -2.83 -1.58 -11.88
C LEU A 67 -4.16 -1.51 -11.12
N GLU A 68 -5.29 -1.75 -11.78
CA GLU A 68 -6.61 -1.73 -11.16
C GLU A 68 -6.81 -2.84 -10.12
N ARG A 69 -6.20 -4.01 -10.32
CA ARG A 69 -6.18 -5.09 -9.31
C ARG A 69 -5.30 -4.70 -8.13
N MET A 70 -4.14 -4.09 -8.37
CA MET A 70 -3.23 -3.61 -7.33
C MET A 70 -3.87 -2.50 -6.48
N LEU A 71 -4.53 -1.52 -7.11
CA LEU A 71 -5.29 -0.47 -6.42
C LEU A 71 -6.48 -1.03 -5.62
N ARG A 72 -7.14 -2.10 -6.08
CA ARG A 72 -8.15 -2.82 -5.28
C ARG A 72 -7.53 -3.50 -4.05
N SER A 73 -6.38 -4.16 -4.21
CA SER A 73 -5.62 -4.74 -3.09
C SER A 73 -5.26 -3.69 -2.02
N LEU A 74 -4.69 -2.55 -2.44
CA LEU A 74 -4.34 -1.45 -1.52
C LEU A 74 -5.57 -0.87 -0.79
N ARG A 75 -6.72 -0.74 -1.46
CA ARG A 75 -7.97 -0.32 -0.79
C ARG A 75 -8.42 -1.31 0.29
N CYS A 76 -8.26 -2.61 0.03
CA CYS A 76 -8.50 -3.66 1.02
C CYS A 76 -7.49 -3.61 2.18
N GLU A 77 -6.23 -3.20 1.95
CA GLU A 77 -5.25 -2.96 3.02
C GLU A 77 -5.59 -1.76 3.88
N MET A 78 -5.92 -0.63 3.26
CA MET A 78 -6.37 0.56 3.99
C MET A 78 -7.59 0.27 4.87
N LEU A 79 -8.49 -0.62 4.42
CA LEU A 79 -9.63 -1.07 5.23
C LEU A 79 -9.22 -1.97 6.41
N ILE A 80 -8.25 -2.88 6.24
CA ILE A 80 -7.69 -3.65 7.37
C ILE A 80 -7.01 -2.70 8.36
N ASN A 81 -6.13 -1.83 7.87
CA ASN A 81 -5.39 -0.89 8.70
C ASN A 81 -6.35 -0.01 9.51
N LYS A 82 -7.37 0.58 8.85
CA LYS A 82 -8.43 1.33 9.53
C LYS A 82 -9.12 0.50 10.62
N LYS A 83 -9.62 -0.70 10.30
CA LYS A 83 -10.27 -1.56 11.31
C LYS A 83 -9.31 -2.00 12.44
N SER A 84 -8.01 -2.08 12.17
CA SER A 84 -6.98 -2.39 13.17
C SER A 84 -6.81 -1.23 14.15
N VAL A 85 -6.77 0.01 13.63
CA VAL A 85 -6.74 1.24 14.44
C VAL A 85 -8.04 1.39 15.23
N ASP A 86 -9.20 1.30 14.56
CA ASP A 86 -10.52 1.41 15.19
C ASP A 86 -10.67 0.37 16.32
N GLY A 87 -10.25 -0.88 16.09
CA GLY A 87 -10.24 -1.93 17.14
C GLY A 87 -9.34 -1.61 18.33
N ARG A 88 -8.18 -0.97 18.09
CA ARG A 88 -7.24 -0.58 19.15
C ARG A 88 -7.67 0.66 19.94
N THR A 89 -8.55 1.52 19.41
CA THR A 89 -9.13 2.62 20.22
C THR A 89 -9.99 2.13 21.39
N ILE A 90 -10.39 0.85 21.39
CA ILE A 90 -11.11 0.17 22.48
C ILE A 90 -10.15 -0.35 23.57
N ARG A 91 -8.83 -0.39 23.30
CA ARG A 91 -7.80 -0.80 24.28
C ARG A 91 -7.90 0.13 25.49
N PRO A 92 -8.13 -0.38 26.71
CA PRO A 92 -8.31 0.49 27.86
C PRO A 92 -7.07 1.37 28.07
N ALA A 93 -7.31 2.62 28.43
CA ALA A 93 -6.28 3.53 28.96
C ALA A 93 -5.84 3.05 30.36
N THR A 94 -5.16 1.90 30.40
CA THR A 94 -4.29 1.55 31.52
C THR A 94 -3.22 2.62 31.66
N THR A 95 -2.51 2.67 32.80
CA THR A 95 -1.50 3.70 33.14
C THR A 95 -0.26 3.77 32.22
N GLU A 96 -0.31 3.17 31.02
CA GLU A 96 0.59 3.45 29.90
C GLU A 96 0.28 4.86 29.35
N THR A 97 1.07 5.85 29.76
CA THR A 97 1.01 7.22 29.27
C THR A 97 1.55 7.33 27.84
N GLY A 98 0.68 7.22 26.83
CA GLY A 98 0.96 7.62 25.45
C GLY A 98 0.49 6.65 24.38
N ARG A 99 0.68 7.03 23.11
CA ARG A 99 0.54 6.13 21.94
C ARG A 99 1.62 5.06 22.02
N ASP A 100 1.26 3.80 21.81
CA ASP A 100 2.27 2.74 21.82
C ASP A 100 2.99 2.59 20.47
N GLY A 101 4.07 1.81 20.45
CA GLY A 101 4.85 1.59 19.23
C GLY A 101 4.09 0.87 18.11
N ALA A 102 3.04 0.09 18.42
CA ALA A 102 2.20 -0.55 17.42
C ALA A 102 1.19 0.44 16.81
N ASP A 103 0.69 1.41 17.58
CA ASP A 103 -0.14 2.52 17.06
C ASP A 103 0.66 3.37 16.07
N HIS A 104 1.91 3.71 16.40
CA HIS A 104 2.79 4.44 15.48
C HIS A 104 3.07 3.65 14.20
N LEU A 105 3.30 2.33 14.30
CA LEU A 105 3.53 1.48 13.12
C LEU A 105 2.27 1.29 12.26
N LEU A 106 1.07 1.29 12.86
CA LEU A 106 -0.19 1.35 12.12
C LEU A 106 -0.36 2.68 11.37
N GLU A 107 0.10 3.81 11.93
CA GLU A 107 0.15 5.08 11.21
C GLU A 107 1.20 5.11 10.10
N CYS A 108 2.34 4.43 10.28
CA CYS A 108 3.33 4.20 9.21
C CYS A 108 2.72 3.38 8.06
N GLU A 109 2.08 2.24 8.36
CA GLU A 109 1.39 1.40 7.36
C GLU A 109 0.32 2.20 6.62
N LYS A 110 -0.45 3.04 7.33
CA LYS A 110 -1.46 3.91 6.72
C LYS A 110 -0.85 4.88 5.70
N ARG A 111 0.27 5.55 6.06
CA ARG A 111 0.97 6.50 5.19
C ARG A 111 1.53 5.82 3.94
N GLU A 112 2.24 4.71 4.13
CA GLU A 112 2.80 3.88 3.05
C GLU A 112 1.70 3.44 2.06
N LEU A 113 0.56 2.95 2.55
CA LEU A 113 -0.57 2.54 1.71
C LEU A 113 -1.23 3.72 0.98
N THR A 114 -1.23 4.93 1.55
CA THR A 114 -1.73 6.13 0.85
C THR A 114 -0.78 6.60 -0.24
N GLU A 115 0.52 6.56 -0.01
CA GLU A 115 1.55 6.90 -1.01
C GLU A 115 1.49 5.95 -2.20
N LEU A 116 1.53 4.63 -1.97
CA LEU A 116 1.40 3.60 -3.01
C LEU A 116 0.10 3.74 -3.81
N LYS A 117 -1.02 4.11 -3.15
CA LYS A 117 -2.30 4.35 -3.82
C LYS A 117 -2.25 5.60 -4.71
N GLN A 118 -1.53 6.64 -4.31
CA GLN A 118 -1.36 7.86 -5.09
C GLN A 118 -0.42 7.64 -6.28
N GLU A 119 0.71 6.95 -6.07
CA GLU A 119 1.67 6.54 -7.10
C GLU A 119 0.97 5.71 -8.20
N LEU A 120 0.41 4.55 -7.86
CA LEU A 120 -0.28 3.71 -8.85
C LEU A 120 -1.52 4.39 -9.45
N GLY A 121 -2.14 5.30 -8.70
CA GLY A 121 -3.25 6.12 -9.16
C GLY A 121 -2.86 7.18 -10.20
N SER A 122 -1.63 7.73 -10.13
CA SER A 122 -1.10 8.62 -11.16
C SER A 122 -0.69 7.82 -12.40
N THR A 123 -0.03 6.67 -12.21
CA THR A 123 0.31 5.74 -13.31
C THR A 123 -0.93 5.36 -14.11
N LEU A 124 -2.03 4.98 -13.43
CA LEU A 124 -3.28 4.60 -14.10
C LEU A 124 -3.84 5.72 -14.98
N ARG A 125 -3.73 6.99 -14.56
CA ARG A 125 -4.14 8.14 -15.39
C ARG A 125 -3.24 8.26 -16.63
N SER A 126 -1.93 8.13 -16.48
CA SER A 126 -0.98 8.11 -17.62
C SER A 126 -1.24 6.94 -18.57
N THR A 127 -1.59 5.75 -18.05
CA THR A 127 -1.98 4.58 -18.85
C THR A 127 -3.25 4.82 -19.65
N LEU A 128 -4.27 5.45 -19.06
CA LEU A 128 -5.50 5.82 -19.75
C LEU A 128 -5.26 6.86 -20.85
N ALA A 129 -4.44 7.88 -20.58
CA ALA A 129 -4.04 8.86 -21.58
C ALA A 129 -3.28 8.21 -22.75
N GLN A 130 -2.31 7.32 -22.47
CA GLN A 130 -1.56 6.64 -23.53
C GLN A 130 -2.45 5.69 -24.37
N LEU A 131 -3.44 5.04 -23.77
CA LEU A 131 -4.45 4.26 -24.51
C LEU A 131 -5.29 5.15 -25.45
N GLN A 132 -5.64 6.38 -25.03
CA GLN A 132 -6.32 7.34 -25.90
C GLN A 132 -5.43 7.77 -27.07
N THR A 133 -4.14 8.09 -26.80
CA THR A 133 -3.15 8.43 -27.84
C THR A 133 -2.99 7.30 -28.86
N LEU A 134 -2.79 6.05 -28.41
CA LEU A 134 -2.69 4.89 -29.32
C LEU A 134 -3.99 4.69 -30.11
N GLY A 135 -5.16 4.87 -29.49
CA GLY A 135 -6.46 4.80 -30.18
C GLY A 135 -6.70 5.93 -31.18
N GLN A 136 -6.08 7.09 -31.00
CA GLN A 136 -6.06 8.16 -32.00
C GLN A 136 -5.10 7.82 -33.16
N CYS A 137 -3.86 7.41 -32.87
CA CYS A 137 -2.91 6.97 -33.88
C CYS A 137 -3.45 5.81 -34.72
N SER A 138 -4.13 4.84 -34.10
CA SER A 138 -4.74 3.71 -34.82
C SER A 138 -5.83 4.15 -35.79
N ARG A 139 -6.66 5.15 -35.44
CA ARG A 139 -7.67 5.71 -36.35
C ARG A 139 -7.01 6.45 -37.50
N GLN A 140 -6.08 7.36 -37.20
CA GLN A 140 -5.34 8.12 -38.21
C GLN A 140 -4.62 7.21 -39.23
N LEU A 141 -4.00 6.11 -38.77
CA LEU A 141 -3.38 5.13 -39.67
C LEU A 141 -4.42 4.45 -40.58
N LEU A 142 -5.57 4.04 -40.04
CA LEU A 142 -6.63 3.41 -40.83
C LEU A 142 -7.28 4.39 -41.82
N ASP A 143 -7.47 5.65 -41.42
CA ASP A 143 -7.98 6.72 -42.27
C ASP A 143 -7.02 6.97 -43.45
N CYS A 144 -5.73 7.19 -43.17
CA CYS A 144 -4.69 7.33 -44.21
C CYS A 144 -4.62 6.11 -45.13
N ALA A 145 -4.65 4.89 -44.59
CA ALA A 145 -4.66 3.67 -45.39
C ALA A 145 -5.92 3.56 -46.27
N SER A 146 -7.08 4.01 -45.78
CA SER A 146 -8.32 4.02 -46.56
C SER A 146 -8.27 5.02 -47.71
N GLU A 147 -7.69 6.21 -47.52
CA GLU A 147 -7.49 7.16 -48.61
C GLU A 147 -6.52 6.64 -49.67
N ARG A 148 -5.40 6.05 -49.25
CA ARG A 148 -4.45 5.44 -50.19
C ARG A 148 -5.08 4.27 -50.95
N ALA A 149 -5.96 3.50 -50.30
CA ALA A 149 -6.69 2.41 -50.95
C ALA A 149 -7.66 2.89 -52.05
N ARG A 150 -8.32 4.05 -51.91
CA ARG A 150 -9.23 4.60 -52.94
C ARG A 150 -8.55 4.84 -54.29
N VAL A 151 -7.26 5.18 -54.29
CA VAL A 151 -6.44 5.32 -55.52
C VAL A 151 -6.35 3.99 -56.29
N LEU A 152 -6.51 2.86 -55.60
CA LEU A 152 -6.45 1.50 -56.14
C LEU A 152 -7.82 0.99 -56.60
N GLU A 153 -8.92 1.64 -56.21
CA GLU A 153 -10.30 1.25 -56.56
C GLU A 153 -10.65 1.61 -58.01
N LEU A 154 -9.89 2.52 -58.65
CA LEU A 154 -10.05 2.94 -60.05
C LEU A 154 -9.59 1.88 -61.09
N LEU A 155 -9.52 0.61 -60.71
CA LEU A 155 -9.13 -0.49 -61.60
C LEU A 155 -10.36 -1.12 -62.29
N PRO A 156 -10.46 -1.05 -63.63
CA PRO A 156 -11.26 -2.01 -64.38
C PRO A 156 -10.72 -3.41 -64.08
N HIS A 157 -11.60 -4.34 -63.68
CA HIS A 157 -11.26 -5.75 -63.53
C HIS A 157 -11.19 -6.45 -64.90
N THR A 158 -10.36 -5.93 -65.81
CA THR A 158 -10.17 -6.49 -67.15
C THR A 158 -8.97 -7.43 -67.18
N GLY A 159 -9.27 -8.73 -67.04
CA GLY A 159 -8.74 -9.79 -67.89
C GLY A 159 -7.22 -9.97 -67.96
N SER A 160 -6.76 -11.09 -67.41
CA SER A 160 -5.56 -11.78 -67.90
C SER A 160 -5.67 -11.99 -69.42
N GLY A 161 -4.62 -11.67 -70.18
CA GLY A 161 -4.50 -12.09 -71.59
C GLY A 161 -3.92 -11.07 -72.57
N SER A 162 -2.61 -10.80 -72.51
CA SER A 162 -1.75 -10.96 -73.70
C SER A 162 -0.27 -10.93 -73.32
N LEU A 163 0.51 -11.77 -74.00
CA LEU A 163 1.96 -11.72 -74.05
C LEU A 163 2.41 -10.58 -74.97
N SER A 164 3.50 -9.90 -74.64
CA SER A 164 4.61 -9.68 -75.58
C SER A 164 5.81 -9.02 -74.89
N ALA A 165 6.99 -9.29 -75.44
CA ALA A 165 8.27 -8.75 -75.01
C ALA A 165 8.69 -7.56 -75.88
N GLY A 166 9.61 -6.73 -75.37
CA GLY A 166 10.27 -5.70 -76.16
C GLY A 166 10.68 -4.50 -75.31
N GLY A 167 11.96 -4.41 -74.95
CA GLY A 167 12.51 -3.14 -74.47
C GLY A 167 13.04 -2.32 -75.64
N HIS A 168 12.93 -0.99 -75.57
CA HIS A 168 13.91 -0.04 -76.09
C HIS A 168 13.66 1.35 -75.49
N GLY A 169 14.65 2.24 -75.58
CA GLY A 169 14.73 3.46 -74.79
C GLY A 169 13.92 4.67 -75.29
N THR A 170 13.93 5.69 -74.43
CA THR A 170 13.52 7.11 -74.60
C THR A 170 13.67 7.70 -76.01
N PRO A 171 12.76 8.62 -76.41
CA PRO A 171 13.00 10.03 -76.10
C PRO A 171 11.81 10.82 -75.53
N SER A 172 12.15 11.86 -74.77
CA SER A 172 11.25 12.87 -74.22
C SER A 172 10.87 13.92 -75.27
N GLN A 173 9.57 14.21 -75.43
CA GLN A 173 9.12 15.45 -76.07
C GLN A 173 7.67 15.83 -75.71
N GLY A 174 7.50 17.07 -75.22
CA GLY A 174 6.27 17.86 -75.39
C GLY A 174 4.95 17.30 -74.84
N LEU A 175 4.85 17.03 -73.54
CA LEU A 175 3.54 16.95 -72.88
C LEU A 175 3.20 18.27 -72.16
N ILE A 176 1.93 18.68 -72.27
CA ILE A 176 1.34 19.74 -71.46
C ILE A 176 1.65 19.45 -69.99
N LYS A 177 2.11 20.46 -69.22
CA LYS A 177 2.31 20.34 -67.78
C LYS A 177 0.96 20.14 -67.07
N LEU A 178 0.49 18.89 -67.02
CA LEU A 178 -0.44 18.47 -65.98
C LEU A 178 0.23 18.71 -64.62
N PRO A 179 -0.54 19.02 -63.56
CA PRO A 179 -0.02 19.01 -62.20
C PRO A 179 0.66 17.66 -61.93
N GLU A 180 1.88 17.67 -61.39
CA GLU A 180 2.55 16.43 -61.00
C GLU A 180 1.66 15.69 -60.00
N PRO A 181 1.42 14.37 -60.17
CA PRO A 181 0.69 13.58 -59.19
C PRO A 181 1.35 13.72 -57.82
N ILE A 182 0.54 13.94 -56.78
CA ILE A 182 1.03 13.90 -55.40
C ILE A 182 1.71 12.54 -55.20
N ALA A 183 2.95 12.54 -54.69
CA ALA A 183 3.75 11.34 -54.58
C ALA A 183 3.01 10.20 -53.82
N PRO A 184 3.25 8.92 -54.15
CA PRO A 184 2.60 7.77 -53.49
C PRO A 184 2.65 7.81 -51.95
N PHE A 185 3.74 8.38 -51.43
CA PHE A 185 3.99 8.62 -50.02
C PHE A 185 3.82 10.11 -49.70
N THR A 186 2.75 10.47 -48.99
CA THR A 186 2.45 11.86 -48.67
C THR A 186 3.02 12.28 -47.30
N PRO A 187 3.22 13.58 -47.02
CA PRO A 187 3.71 14.04 -45.72
C PRO A 187 2.81 13.63 -44.55
N GLU A 188 1.49 13.51 -44.75
CA GLU A 188 0.55 13.02 -43.73
C GLU A 188 0.82 11.55 -43.40
N CYS A 189 1.05 10.70 -44.43
CA CYS A 189 1.42 9.31 -44.22
C CYS A 189 2.70 9.19 -43.38
N LYS A 190 3.71 10.02 -43.68
CA LYS A 190 4.95 10.12 -42.89
C LYS A 190 4.69 10.51 -41.44
N GLN A 191 3.96 11.61 -41.22
CA GLN A 191 3.65 12.13 -39.89
C GLN A 191 2.89 11.12 -39.02
N VAL A 192 1.93 10.40 -39.62
CA VAL A 192 1.13 9.39 -38.90
C VAL A 192 1.94 8.13 -38.60
N LEU A 193 2.86 7.71 -39.48
CA LEU A 193 3.80 6.61 -39.21
C LEU A 193 4.80 6.97 -38.10
N GLU A 194 5.37 8.18 -38.11
CA GLU A 194 6.32 8.65 -37.11
C GLU A 194 5.66 8.82 -35.73
N SER A 195 4.53 9.54 -35.67
CA SER A 195 3.80 9.76 -34.41
C SER A 195 3.28 8.47 -33.78
N SER A 196 2.76 7.52 -34.58
CA SER A 196 2.35 6.21 -34.07
C SER A 196 3.52 5.35 -33.57
N THR A 197 4.70 5.47 -34.19
CA THR A 197 5.92 4.79 -33.73
C THR A 197 6.37 5.35 -32.38
N LEU A 198 6.35 6.68 -32.22
CA LEU A 198 6.62 7.33 -30.93
C LEU A 198 5.61 6.90 -29.85
N ALA A 199 4.32 6.84 -30.17
CA ALA A 199 3.28 6.41 -29.23
C ALA A 199 3.44 4.93 -28.80
N VAL A 200 3.87 4.06 -29.72
CA VAL A 200 4.23 2.66 -29.43
C VAL A 200 5.44 2.58 -28.49
N ASN A 201 6.51 3.32 -28.76
CA ASN A 201 7.72 3.30 -27.92
C ASN A 201 7.42 3.82 -26.50
N GLN A 202 6.65 4.91 -26.38
CA GLN A 202 6.17 5.42 -25.10
C GLN A 202 5.29 4.41 -24.35
N SER A 203 4.42 3.67 -25.06
CA SER A 203 3.62 2.59 -24.48
C SER A 203 4.49 1.47 -23.92
N GLN A 204 5.50 1.02 -24.67
CA GLN A 204 6.41 -0.04 -24.25
C GLN A 204 7.14 0.33 -22.95
N LEU A 205 7.76 1.53 -22.90
CA LEU A 205 8.39 2.07 -21.69
C LEU A 205 7.42 2.17 -20.51
N LEU A 206 6.18 2.61 -20.76
CA LEU A 206 5.15 2.69 -19.73
C LEU A 206 4.76 1.30 -19.19
N ARG A 207 4.67 0.26 -20.05
CA ARG A 207 4.40 -1.13 -19.61
C ARG A 207 5.50 -1.67 -18.70
N GLU A 208 6.76 -1.39 -19.01
CA GLU A 208 7.90 -1.79 -18.17
C GLU A 208 7.87 -1.09 -16.80
N ASN A 209 7.64 0.22 -16.80
CA ASN A 209 7.54 1.03 -15.59
C ASN A 209 6.35 0.58 -14.70
N ILE A 210 5.20 0.24 -15.30
CA ILE A 210 4.05 -0.36 -14.59
C ILE A 210 4.45 -1.65 -13.86
N ARG A 211 5.16 -2.57 -14.53
CA ARG A 211 5.59 -3.84 -13.93
C ARG A 211 6.53 -3.62 -12.75
N GLN A 212 7.51 -2.72 -12.91
CA GLN A 212 8.43 -2.34 -11.83
C GLN A 212 7.70 -1.73 -10.64
N MET A 213 6.80 -0.76 -10.86
CA MET A 213 6.02 -0.14 -9.79
C MET A 213 5.06 -1.12 -9.10
N ILE A 214 4.44 -2.06 -9.82
CA ILE A 214 3.60 -3.10 -9.21
C ILE A 214 4.47 -4.04 -8.34
N GLY A 215 5.64 -4.46 -8.83
CA GLY A 215 6.59 -5.26 -8.05
C GLY A 215 7.02 -4.55 -6.75
N ASN A 216 7.40 -3.28 -6.87
CA ASN A 216 7.80 -2.43 -5.75
C ASN A 216 6.64 -2.21 -4.77
N ALA A 217 5.43 -1.94 -5.25
CA ALA A 217 4.24 -1.77 -4.41
C ALA A 217 3.87 -3.05 -3.65
N ILE A 218 3.99 -4.23 -4.28
CA ILE A 218 3.78 -5.53 -3.62
C ILE A 218 4.84 -5.75 -2.53
N ALA A 219 6.10 -5.40 -2.78
CA ALA A 219 7.18 -5.53 -1.79
C ALA A 219 6.97 -4.57 -0.60
N ARG A 220 6.75 -3.27 -0.87
CA ARG A 220 6.46 -2.22 0.11
C ARG A 220 5.24 -2.56 0.98
N GLN A 221 4.11 -2.95 0.37
CA GLN A 221 2.91 -3.42 1.07
C GLN A 221 3.20 -4.62 1.99
N LYS A 222 3.88 -5.67 1.47
CA LYS A 222 4.19 -6.87 2.26
C LYS A 222 5.13 -6.55 3.43
N ALA A 223 6.11 -5.67 3.24
CA ALA A 223 7.01 -5.24 4.30
C ALA A 223 6.26 -4.50 5.41
N ALA A 224 5.51 -3.44 5.07
CA ALA A 224 4.72 -2.68 6.04
C ALA A 224 3.74 -3.57 6.83
N HIS A 225 3.03 -4.46 6.14
CA HIS A 225 2.08 -5.37 6.76
C HIS A 225 2.74 -6.36 7.74
N ARG A 226 3.93 -6.88 7.40
CA ARG A 226 4.73 -7.76 8.29
C ARG A 226 5.19 -7.02 9.54
N THR A 227 5.81 -5.84 9.37
CA THR A 227 6.30 -5.02 10.48
C THR A 227 5.20 -4.72 11.51
N VAL A 228 3.99 -4.36 11.05
CA VAL A 228 2.84 -4.15 11.95
C VAL A 228 2.41 -5.43 12.64
N ASN A 229 2.31 -6.56 11.93
CA ASN A 229 1.90 -7.83 12.53
C ASN A 229 2.90 -8.31 13.59
N GLU A 230 4.19 -8.21 13.31
CA GLU A 230 5.28 -8.56 14.23
C GLU A 230 5.25 -7.67 15.47
N ALA A 231 5.06 -6.35 15.30
CA ALA A 231 4.92 -5.42 16.42
C ALA A 231 3.69 -5.70 17.28
N LEU A 232 2.53 -6.00 16.68
CA LEU A 232 1.32 -6.39 17.42
C LEU A 232 1.52 -7.69 18.20
N VAL A 233 2.13 -8.71 17.60
CA VAL A 233 2.46 -9.98 18.29
C VAL A 233 3.45 -9.74 19.43
N LYS A 234 4.45 -8.89 19.24
CA LYS A 234 5.38 -8.46 20.30
C LYS A 234 4.64 -7.75 21.45
N LYS A 235 3.70 -6.85 21.15
CA LYS A 235 2.89 -6.17 22.18
C LYS A 235 1.95 -7.10 22.94
N ILE A 236 1.41 -8.14 22.30
CA ILE A 236 0.68 -9.21 23.00
C ILE A 236 1.64 -9.93 23.97
N ALA A 237 2.83 -10.32 23.53
CA ALA A 237 3.80 -11.01 24.39
C ALA A 237 4.25 -10.15 25.59
N GLU A 238 4.57 -8.87 25.37
CA GLU A 238 4.87 -7.90 26.44
C GLU A 238 3.71 -7.78 27.45
N THR A 239 2.46 -7.69 26.96
CA THR A 239 1.26 -7.58 27.79
C THR A 239 1.01 -8.86 28.60
N VAL A 240 1.24 -10.05 28.03
CA VAL A 240 1.12 -11.35 28.71
C VAL A 240 2.14 -11.48 29.83
N THR A 241 3.41 -11.14 29.59
CA THR A 241 4.46 -11.14 30.62
C THR A 241 4.12 -10.17 31.76
N LEU A 242 3.65 -8.96 31.44
CA LEU A 242 3.25 -7.98 32.45
C LEU A 242 2.03 -8.46 33.27
N LYS A 243 1.05 -9.11 32.63
CA LYS A 243 -0.09 -9.76 33.30
C LYS A 243 0.36 -10.85 34.28
N GLN A 244 1.35 -11.67 33.91
CA GLN A 244 1.93 -12.68 34.80
C GLN A 244 2.60 -12.05 36.02
N ASN A 245 3.43 -11.02 35.82
CA ASN A 245 4.09 -10.28 36.90
C ASN A 245 3.08 -9.58 37.83
N LEU A 246 2.03 -8.96 37.29
CA LEU A 246 0.95 -8.37 38.11
C LEU A 246 0.20 -9.44 38.92
N THR A 247 0.07 -10.66 38.39
CA THR A 247 -0.58 -11.77 39.09
C THR A 247 0.27 -12.26 40.26
N THR A 248 1.58 -12.43 40.08
CA THR A 248 2.50 -12.84 41.16
C THR A 248 2.63 -11.75 42.23
N MET A 249 2.77 -10.48 41.84
CA MET A 249 2.76 -9.34 42.76
C MET A 249 1.44 -9.25 43.56
N SER A 250 0.28 -9.37 42.90
CA SER A 250 -1.03 -9.38 43.57
C SER A 250 -1.17 -10.52 44.59
N ALA A 251 -0.60 -11.69 44.32
CA ALA A 251 -0.57 -12.80 45.28
C ALA A 251 0.35 -12.50 46.47
N ALA A 252 1.55 -11.98 46.20
CA ALA A 252 2.52 -11.61 47.24
C ALA A 252 2.00 -10.50 48.16
N THR A 253 1.39 -9.44 47.61
CA THR A 253 0.79 -8.35 48.40
C THR A 253 -0.35 -8.86 49.28
N ARG A 254 -1.20 -9.78 48.79
CA ARG A 254 -2.24 -10.41 49.61
C ARG A 254 -1.65 -11.22 50.77
N GLN A 255 -0.59 -11.99 50.54
CA GLN A 255 0.12 -12.68 51.62
C GLN A 255 0.74 -11.71 52.63
N ALA A 256 1.31 -10.59 52.17
CA ALA A 256 1.85 -9.54 53.04
C ALA A 256 0.75 -8.90 53.92
N ILE A 257 -0.43 -8.61 53.36
CA ILE A 257 -1.61 -8.14 54.10
C ILE A 257 -1.98 -9.12 55.23
N PHE A 258 -2.11 -10.43 54.94
CA PHE A 258 -2.44 -11.42 55.97
C PHE A 258 -1.36 -11.53 57.06
N ARG A 259 -0.08 -11.47 56.69
CA ARG A 259 1.04 -11.45 57.67
C ARG A 259 0.99 -10.21 58.55
N LYS A 260 0.76 -9.03 57.96
CA LYS A 260 0.68 -7.75 58.67
C LYS A 260 -0.54 -7.68 59.58
N GLN A 261 -1.69 -8.19 59.15
CA GLN A 261 -2.90 -8.34 59.98
C GLN A 261 -2.64 -9.23 61.19
N ARG A 262 -1.92 -10.35 61.03
CA ARG A 262 -1.53 -11.23 62.14
C ARG A 262 -0.58 -10.52 63.11
N GLN A 263 0.41 -9.78 62.60
CA GLN A 263 1.30 -8.96 63.42
C GLN A 263 0.51 -7.92 64.23
N LEU A 264 -0.44 -7.22 63.61
CA LEU A 264 -1.32 -6.25 64.26
C LEU A 264 -2.13 -6.87 65.39
N ASN A 265 -2.74 -8.04 65.16
CA ASN A 265 -3.49 -8.76 66.19
C ASN A 265 -2.59 -9.14 67.39
N CYS A 266 -1.33 -9.53 67.16
CA CYS A 266 -0.37 -9.79 68.24
C CYS A 266 0.01 -8.52 69.00
N ILE A 267 0.32 -7.42 68.30
CA ILE A 267 0.66 -6.13 68.94
C ILE A 267 -0.52 -5.62 69.78
N ARG A 268 -1.75 -5.68 69.24
CA ARG A 268 -2.98 -5.31 69.97
C ARG A 268 -3.15 -6.17 71.22
N HIS A 269 -3.06 -7.50 71.10
CA HIS A 269 -3.16 -8.39 72.28
C HIS A 269 -2.10 -8.08 73.36
N SER A 270 -0.85 -7.78 72.97
CA SER A 270 0.19 -7.35 73.91
C SER A 270 -0.07 -5.97 74.53
N HIS A 271 -0.61 -5.03 73.76
CA HIS A 271 -1.00 -3.70 74.23
C HIS A 271 -2.15 -3.78 75.25
N ASP A 272 -3.19 -4.55 74.95
CA ASP A 272 -4.35 -4.73 75.82
C ASP A 272 -3.94 -5.38 77.14
N ARG A 273 -3.02 -6.35 77.11
CA ARG A 273 -2.42 -6.92 78.33
C ARG A 273 -1.55 -5.93 79.11
N ALA A 274 -0.88 -5.00 78.44
CA ALA A 274 -0.05 -3.98 79.09
C ALA A 274 -0.88 -2.83 79.70
N LEU A 275 -2.11 -2.62 79.25
CA LEU A 275 -3.08 -1.72 79.90
C LEU A 275 -3.62 -2.29 81.22
N GLY A 276 -3.65 -3.63 81.34
CA GLY A 276 -4.20 -4.33 82.50
C GLY A 276 -5.73 -4.48 82.46
N PRO A 277 -6.35 -5.04 83.51
CA PRO A 277 -7.78 -5.24 83.56
C PRO A 277 -8.56 -3.93 83.76
N GLU A 278 -9.74 -3.84 83.15
CA GLU A 278 -10.65 -2.69 83.30
C GLU A 278 -11.21 -2.58 84.73
N TYR A 279 -11.33 -3.70 85.45
CA TYR A 279 -11.81 -3.75 86.83
C TYR A 279 -10.70 -4.13 87.81
N SER A 280 -10.60 -3.38 88.92
CA SER A 280 -9.56 -3.55 89.94
C SER A 280 -9.65 -4.86 90.73
N GLY A 281 -10.78 -5.55 90.66
CA GLY A 281 -10.97 -6.89 91.23
C GLY A 281 -10.20 -7.99 90.48
N ASP A 282 -10.00 -7.83 89.17
CA ASP A 282 -9.41 -8.84 88.28
C ASP A 282 -7.87 -8.86 88.31
N ILE A 283 -7.27 -7.87 88.99
CA ILE A 283 -5.82 -7.80 89.24
C ILE A 283 -5.41 -8.98 90.13
N PHE A 284 -4.41 -9.76 89.73
CA PHE A 284 -3.95 -10.88 90.56
C PHE A 284 -3.36 -10.37 91.88
N SER A 285 -3.51 -11.13 92.97
CA SER A 285 -2.96 -10.77 94.29
C SER A 285 -1.45 -10.50 94.30
N ARG A 286 -0.71 -11.01 93.29
CA ARG A 286 0.71 -10.71 93.07
C ARG A 286 0.96 -9.32 92.47
N GLU A 287 0.04 -8.77 91.69
CA GLU A 287 0.19 -7.48 90.98
C GLU A 287 -0.27 -6.29 91.84
N LYS A 288 -1.11 -6.52 92.85
CA LYS A 288 -1.67 -5.45 93.70
C LYS A 288 -0.57 -4.69 94.47
N LEU A 289 -0.49 -3.37 94.26
CA LEU A 289 0.44 -2.48 94.96
C LEU A 289 0.26 -2.45 96.49
N ASN A 290 -0.89 -2.93 97.00
CA ASN A 290 -1.15 -3.03 98.43
C ASN A 290 -0.55 -4.30 99.10
N ARG A 291 0.16 -5.16 98.34
CA ARG A 291 0.84 -6.37 98.82
C ARG A 291 1.88 -6.03 99.92
N PRO A 292 2.00 -6.81 101.03
CA PRO A 292 2.82 -6.43 102.18
C PRO A 292 4.28 -6.08 101.84
N ILE A 293 4.92 -6.87 100.96
CA ILE A 293 6.29 -6.63 100.50
C ILE A 293 6.46 -5.26 99.80
N VAL A 294 5.46 -4.81 99.04
CA VAL A 294 5.48 -3.49 98.36
C VAL A 294 5.21 -2.36 99.35
N LYS A 295 4.34 -2.58 100.34
CA LYS A 295 4.13 -1.62 101.44
C LYS A 295 5.37 -1.45 102.31
N VAL A 296 6.18 -2.49 102.50
CA VAL A 296 7.46 -2.40 103.20
C VAL A 296 8.49 -1.68 102.33
N TYR A 297 8.60 -2.02 101.04
CA TYR A 297 9.52 -1.35 100.11
C TYR A 297 9.30 0.17 100.09
N HIS A 298 8.07 0.63 99.82
CA HIS A 298 7.71 2.06 99.77
C HIS A 298 7.86 2.85 101.09
N ARG A 299 8.17 2.20 102.22
CA ARG A 299 8.50 2.93 103.47
C ARG A 299 9.90 3.55 103.44
N HIS A 300 10.76 3.14 102.52
CA HIS A 300 12.10 3.70 102.38
C HIS A 300 12.09 4.90 101.41
N PRO A 301 12.69 6.05 101.76
CA PRO A 301 12.74 7.20 100.86
C PRO A 301 13.49 6.85 99.56
N GLY A 302 12.98 7.34 98.43
CA GLY A 302 13.54 7.07 97.09
C GLY A 302 13.08 5.77 96.42
N THR A 303 12.21 4.97 97.05
CA THR A 303 11.76 3.68 96.49
C THR A 303 10.45 3.80 95.69
N GLN A 304 10.57 4.06 94.40
CA GLN A 304 9.46 3.86 93.43
C GLN A 304 9.64 2.50 92.74
N LEU A 305 8.55 1.76 92.52
CA LEU A 305 8.61 0.53 91.71
C LEU A 305 8.83 0.88 90.22
N PRO A 306 9.91 0.40 89.57
CA PRO A 306 10.15 0.66 88.15
C PRO A 306 9.14 -0.07 87.25
N GLU A 307 8.48 -1.11 87.77
CA GLU A 307 7.44 -1.92 87.11
C GLU A 307 6.37 -1.05 86.43
N ALA A 308 5.80 -0.07 87.14
CA ALA A 308 4.77 0.81 86.60
C ALA A 308 5.29 1.74 85.48
N ALA A 309 6.49 2.31 85.66
CA ALA A 309 7.11 3.18 84.66
C ALA A 309 7.44 2.40 83.37
N HIS A 310 7.97 1.19 83.50
CA HIS A 310 8.23 0.31 82.36
C HIS A 310 6.93 -0.12 81.65
N LEU A 311 5.85 -0.44 82.37
CA LEU A 311 4.57 -0.78 81.76
C LEU A 311 3.98 0.40 80.96
N ILE A 312 4.01 1.61 81.50
CA ILE A 312 3.58 2.84 80.80
C ILE A 312 4.43 3.06 79.54
N GLN A 313 5.75 2.93 79.65
CA GLN A 313 6.66 3.05 78.51
C GLN A 313 6.38 2.00 77.44
N CYS A 314 6.29 0.72 77.80
CA CYS A 314 5.95 -0.39 76.90
C CYS A 314 4.60 -0.19 76.21
N SER A 315 3.56 0.22 76.95
CA SER A 315 2.25 0.53 76.39
C SER A 315 2.32 1.66 75.36
N SER A 316 3.04 2.75 75.66
CA SER A 316 3.23 3.86 74.72
C SER A 316 3.95 3.45 73.42
N VAL A 317 4.95 2.56 73.52
CA VAL A 317 5.67 2.01 72.36
C VAL A 317 4.76 1.10 71.55
N LEU A 318 4.03 0.18 72.19
CA LEU A 318 3.09 -0.71 71.53
C LEU A 318 2.00 0.08 70.79
N ARG A 319 1.45 1.15 71.39
CA ARG A 319 0.47 2.04 70.75
C ARG A 319 1.04 2.72 69.49
N ARG A 320 2.28 3.22 69.54
CA ARG A 320 2.96 3.79 68.35
C ARG A 320 3.18 2.73 67.26
N CYS A 321 3.62 1.53 67.63
CA CYS A 321 3.79 0.41 66.70
C CYS A 321 2.48 -0.05 66.06
N LEU A 322 1.36 0.02 66.79
CA LEU A 322 0.02 -0.30 66.32
C LEU A 322 -0.41 0.70 65.23
N LEU A 323 -0.41 2.01 65.54
CA LEU A 323 -0.77 3.07 64.58
C LEU A 323 0.06 3.01 63.29
N SER A 324 1.39 2.89 63.41
CA SER A 324 2.29 2.76 62.25
C SER A 324 2.00 1.48 61.44
N SER A 325 1.63 0.38 62.10
CA SER A 325 1.29 -0.87 61.42
C SER A 325 -0.07 -0.83 60.72
N GLU A 326 -1.03 -0.05 61.21
CA GLU A 326 -2.33 0.20 60.56
C GLU A 326 -2.18 1.07 59.31
N GLU A 327 -1.30 2.07 59.34
CA GLU A 327 -0.95 2.88 58.16
C GLU A 327 -0.28 2.02 57.07
N GLU A 328 0.71 1.20 57.44
CA GLU A 328 1.35 0.24 56.52
C GLU A 328 0.36 -0.76 55.93
N LEU A 329 -0.57 -1.30 56.75
CA LEU A 329 -1.62 -2.20 56.29
C LEU A 329 -2.55 -1.50 55.27
N SER A 330 -2.94 -0.26 55.56
CA SER A 330 -3.79 0.56 54.68
C SER A 330 -3.10 0.82 53.32
N ARG A 331 -1.80 1.13 53.34
CA ARG A 331 -0.97 1.27 52.12
C ARG A 331 -0.87 -0.04 51.34
N LEU A 332 -0.71 -1.18 52.02
CA LEU A 332 -0.71 -2.51 51.37
C LEU A 332 -2.07 -2.85 50.74
N GLN A 333 -3.18 -2.50 51.40
CA GLN A 333 -4.53 -2.68 50.83
C GLN A 333 -4.74 -1.81 49.59
N GLY A 334 -4.34 -0.52 49.63
CA GLY A 334 -4.41 0.39 48.49
C GLY A 334 -3.60 -0.10 47.28
N THR A 335 -2.36 -0.54 47.49
CA THR A 335 -1.53 -1.13 46.42
C THR A 335 -2.12 -2.44 45.89
N CYS A 336 -2.74 -3.28 46.74
CA CYS A 336 -3.44 -4.48 46.28
C CYS A 336 -4.61 -4.16 45.35
N LEU A 337 -5.43 -3.14 45.68
CA LEU A 337 -6.53 -2.69 44.81
C LEU A 337 -6.00 -2.17 43.47
N GLN A 338 -4.93 -1.37 43.48
CA GLN A 338 -4.29 -0.85 42.28
C GLN A 338 -3.73 -1.98 41.39
N LEU A 339 -3.08 -2.99 41.98
CA LEU A 339 -2.58 -4.17 41.25
C LEU A 339 -3.73 -4.97 40.61
N VAL A 340 -4.86 -5.11 41.29
CA VAL A 340 -6.06 -5.79 40.74
C VAL A 340 -6.67 -4.98 39.59
N ALA A 341 -6.77 -3.65 39.70
CA ALA A 341 -7.25 -2.79 38.62
C ALA A 341 -6.33 -2.87 37.39
N ASN A 342 -5.01 -2.76 37.60
CA ASN A 342 -4.01 -2.91 36.54
C ASN A 342 -4.10 -4.28 35.85
N LEU A 343 -4.29 -5.36 36.62
CA LEU A 343 -4.44 -6.72 36.08
C LEU A 343 -5.67 -6.86 35.17
N HIS A 344 -6.82 -6.28 35.56
CA HIS A 344 -8.02 -6.25 34.70
C HIS A 344 -7.77 -5.46 33.42
N GLY A 345 -7.14 -4.29 33.52
CA GLY A 345 -6.75 -3.48 32.38
C GLY A 345 -5.86 -4.22 31.38
N LYS A 346 -4.82 -4.95 31.84
CA LYS A 346 -3.94 -5.72 30.96
C LYS A 346 -4.63 -6.93 30.32
N ARG A 347 -5.55 -7.60 31.01
CA ARG A 347 -6.38 -8.67 30.42
C ARG A 347 -7.25 -8.15 29.26
N ALA A 348 -7.87 -6.99 29.43
CA ALA A 348 -8.68 -6.38 28.38
C ALA A 348 -7.81 -5.88 27.20
N ALA A 349 -6.63 -5.32 27.46
CA ALA A 349 -5.67 -4.94 26.42
C ALA A 349 -5.21 -6.15 25.58
N GLU A 350 -4.83 -7.25 26.22
CA GLU A 350 -4.47 -8.51 25.55
C GLU A 350 -5.59 -9.06 24.65
N GLN A 351 -6.85 -8.98 25.11
CA GLN A 351 -8.01 -9.40 24.32
C GLN A 351 -8.21 -8.54 23.07
N VAL A 352 -8.08 -7.22 23.19
CA VAL A 352 -8.15 -6.27 22.06
C VAL A 352 -7.04 -6.54 21.07
N ASP A 353 -5.79 -6.61 21.52
CA ASP A 353 -4.63 -6.81 20.65
C ASP A 353 -4.69 -8.18 19.93
N SER A 354 -5.13 -9.23 20.64
CA SER A 354 -5.36 -10.56 20.06
C SER A 354 -6.50 -10.57 19.03
N ALA A 355 -7.58 -9.83 19.27
CA ALA A 355 -8.69 -9.69 18.34
C ALA A 355 -8.25 -8.97 17.05
N VAL A 356 -7.41 -7.94 17.16
CA VAL A 356 -6.84 -7.20 16.03
C VAL A 356 -5.91 -8.08 15.20
N VAL A 357 -5.00 -8.85 15.81
CA VAL A 357 -4.15 -9.80 15.09
C VAL A 357 -4.99 -10.87 14.39
N ARG A 358 -6.03 -11.41 15.03
CA ARG A 358 -6.95 -12.38 14.41
C ARG A 358 -7.71 -11.78 13.22
N LEU A 359 -8.22 -10.56 13.34
CA LEU A 359 -8.88 -9.83 12.26
C LEU A 359 -7.94 -9.66 11.05
N ARG A 360 -6.70 -9.24 11.28
CA ARG A 360 -5.70 -9.05 10.23
C ARG A 360 -5.40 -10.35 9.50
N ARG A 361 -5.21 -11.47 10.21
CA ARG A 361 -5.03 -12.82 9.62
C ARG A 361 -6.24 -13.25 8.77
N GLN A 362 -7.44 -13.25 9.34
CA GLN A 362 -8.67 -13.68 8.64
C GLN A 362 -8.95 -12.90 7.35
N LEU A 363 -8.65 -11.60 7.35
CA LEU A 363 -8.83 -10.75 6.18
C LEU A 363 -7.64 -10.80 5.20
N VAL A 364 -6.48 -11.33 5.60
CA VAL A 364 -5.39 -11.72 4.68
C VAL A 364 -5.71 -13.05 3.99
N ASP A 365 -6.21 -14.05 4.72
CA ASP A 365 -6.55 -15.36 4.16
C ASP A 365 -7.66 -15.23 3.08
N ARG A 366 -8.64 -14.35 3.32
CA ARG A 366 -9.68 -13.98 2.33
C ARG A 366 -9.17 -13.24 1.08
N ARG A 367 -7.89 -12.81 1.05
CA ARG A 367 -7.24 -12.19 -0.11
C ARG A 367 -6.32 -13.13 -0.86
N ALA A 368 -6.30 -14.43 -0.54
CA ALA A 368 -5.68 -15.45 -1.37
C ALA A 368 -6.41 -15.55 -2.72
N MET A 369 -6.22 -14.53 -3.56
CA MET A 369 -6.51 -14.56 -4.98
C MET A 369 -5.70 -15.72 -5.56
N PRO A 370 -6.31 -16.57 -6.40
CA PRO A 370 -5.65 -17.76 -6.90
C PRO A 370 -4.35 -17.39 -7.62
N THR A 371 -3.35 -18.27 -7.49
CA THR A 371 -1.90 -18.04 -7.63
C THR A 371 -1.41 -17.55 -9.00
N PHE A 372 -2.31 -17.28 -9.94
CA PHE A 372 -2.06 -16.87 -11.34
C PHE A 372 -1.27 -15.57 -11.50
N LEU A 373 -1.15 -14.72 -10.47
CA LEU A 373 -0.27 -13.54 -10.49
C LEU A 373 1.17 -13.82 -10.04
N GLN A 374 1.44 -15.01 -9.49
CA GLN A 374 2.80 -15.43 -9.11
C GLN A 374 3.50 -16.28 -10.18
N GLN A 375 2.77 -16.71 -11.21
CA GLN A 375 3.29 -17.56 -12.31
C GLN A 375 3.52 -16.79 -13.62
N GLY A 376 3.32 -15.47 -13.65
CA GLY A 376 3.51 -14.62 -14.85
C GLY A 376 4.84 -13.88 -14.92
N LEU A 377 5.88 -14.37 -14.23
CA LEU A 377 7.23 -13.79 -14.18
C LEU A 377 8.31 -14.69 -14.80
N TYR A 378 7.90 -15.60 -15.69
CA TYR A 378 8.74 -16.39 -16.58
C TYR A 378 8.18 -16.29 -18.00
#